data_AF-A0A7C5NLX8-F1
#
_entry.id   AF-A0A7C5NLX8-F1
#
_cell.length_a   1.000
_cell.length_b   1.000
_cell.length_c   1.000
_cell.angle_alpha   90.00
_cell.angle_beta   90.00
_cell.angle_gamma   90.00
#
_symmetry.space_group_name_H-M   'P 1'
#
loop_
_entity.id
_entity.type
_entity.pdbx_description
1 polymer ?
#
loop_
_entity_poly.entity_id
_entity_poly.type
_entity_poly.pdbx_seq_one_letter_code
_entity_poly.pdbx_strand_id
1 'polypeptide(L)' 'MDIAENEIITEDMRQIKSLIAQTVAKREQLKSEMQEWYSRFPTERFAKANNLIMIDAMLSELDSNYKRLWDFH' A
#
# COMPACT_ATOMS: atom_id res chain seq x y z
N MET A 1 -30.84 -4.87 13.57
CA MET A 1 -30.40 -3.77 14.45
C MET A 1 -28.91 -3.69 14.24
N ASP A 2 -28.52 -2.81 13.31
CA ASP A 2 -27.16 -2.66 12.82
C ASP A 2 -26.22 -2.24 13.96
N ILE A 3 -25.30 -3.13 14.30
CA ILE A 3 -24.17 -2.83 15.19
C ILE A 3 -23.00 -2.47 14.29
N ALA A 4 -23.12 -1.37 13.55
CA ALA A 4 -22.06 -0.85 12.72
C ALA A 4 -22.26 0.66 12.69
N GLU A 5 -21.45 1.40 13.46
CA GLU A 5 -21.16 2.84 13.32
C GLU A 5 -20.63 3.47 14.62
N ASN A 6 -19.75 2.79 15.36
CA ASN A 6 -18.92 3.48 16.35
C ASN A 6 -17.57 2.76 16.52
N GLU A 7 -16.95 2.38 15.40
CA GLU A 7 -15.53 2.04 15.40
C GLU A 7 -14.77 3.28 15.85
N ILE A 8 -14.19 3.22 17.05
CA ILE A 8 -13.26 4.24 17.53
C ILE A 8 -11.98 4.08 16.70
N ILE A 9 -11.99 4.60 15.47
CA ILE A 9 -10.77 4.71 14.68
C ILE A 9 -9.91 5.75 15.38
N THR A 10 -8.91 5.27 16.10
CA THR A 10 -7.90 6.12 16.76
C THR A 10 -7.15 6.94 15.73
N GLU A 11 -6.53 8.03 16.18
CA GLU A 11 -5.71 8.88 15.30
C GLU A 11 -4.60 8.06 14.63
N ASP A 12 -3.97 7.13 15.36
CA ASP A 12 -2.96 6.21 14.84
C ASP A 12 -3.51 5.33 13.70
N MET A 13 -4.72 4.79 13.84
CA MET A 13 -5.36 4.00 12.78
C MET A 13 -5.70 4.83 11.55
N ARG A 14 -6.12 6.10 11.72
CA ARG A 14 -6.34 7.03 10.60
C ARG A 14 -5.05 7.33 9.86
N GLN A 15 -3.96 7.54 10.60
CA GLN A 15 -2.64 7.78 10.02
C GLN A 15 -2.16 6.56 9.22
N ILE A 16 -2.25 5.35 9.78
CA ILE A 16 -1.89 4.13 9.05
C ILE A 16 -2.75 3.96 7.79
N LYS A 17 -4.06 4.19 7.87
CA LYS A 17 -4.95 4.12 6.70
C LYS A 17 -4.55 5.13 5.61
N SER A 18 -4.18 6.34 6.00
CA SER A 18 -3.66 7.36 5.08
C SER A 18 -2.34 6.92 4.42
N LEU A 19 -1.42 6.34 5.21
CA LEU A 19 -0.15 5.82 4.71
C LEU A 19 -0.36 4.66 3.73
N ILE A 20 -1.29 3.74 4.03
CA ILE A 20 -1.67 2.65 3.11
C ILE A 20 -2.15 3.23 1.78
N ALA A 21 -3.10 4.18 1.81
CA ALA A 21 -3.64 4.79 0.60
C ALA A 21 -2.55 5.48 -0.25
N GLN A 22 -1.65 6.24 0.39
CA GLN A 22 -0.53 6.88 -0.29
C GLN A 22 0.44 5.86 -0.88
N THR A 23 0.68 4.75 -0.18
CA THR A 23 1.59 3.69 -0.64
C THR A 23 1.00 2.91 -1.81
N VAL A 24 -0.30 2.64 -1.80
CA VAL A 24 -1.02 2.06 -2.94
C VAL A 24 -0.93 2.97 -4.15
N ALA A 25 -1.15 4.28 -4.00
CA ALA A 25 -1.01 5.22 -5.10
C ALA A 25 0.39 5.19 -5.75
N LYS A 26 1.44 5.14 -4.93
CA LYS A 26 2.84 4.99 -5.40
C LYS A 26 3.08 3.66 -6.12
N ARG A 27 2.50 2.57 -5.62
CA ARG A 27 2.57 1.25 -6.25
C ARG A 27 1.97 1.27 -7.65
N GLU A 28 0.76 1.81 -7.77
CA GLU A 28 0.06 1.87 -9.06
C GLU A 28 0.81 2.74 -10.07
N GLN A 29 1.40 3.86 -9.62
CA GLN A 29 2.28 4.66 -10.46
C GLN A 29 3.49 3.86 -10.97
N LEU A 30 4.21 3.14 -10.08
CA LEU A 30 5.35 2.32 -10.49
C LEU A 30 4.96 1.18 -11.44
N LYS A 31 3.77 0.59 -11.26
CA LYS A 31 3.25 -0.42 -12.19
C LYS A 31 2.94 0.16 -13.56
N SER A 32 2.36 1.35 -13.61
CA SER A 32 2.14 2.07 -14.87
C SER A 32 3.47 2.38 -15.57
N GLU A 33 4.45 2.88 -14.83
CA GLU A 33 5.81 3.11 -15.36
C GLU A 33 6.47 1.83 -15.87
N MET A 34 6.29 0.71 -15.15
CA MET A 34 6.80 -0.59 -15.56
C MET A 34 6.14 -1.07 -16.86
N GLN A 35 4.83 -0.92 -16.99
CA GLN A 35 4.10 -1.29 -18.20
C GLN A 35 4.54 -0.45 -19.40
N GLU A 36 4.71 0.86 -19.21
CA GLU A 36 5.25 1.76 -20.23
C GLU A 36 6.70 1.39 -20.60
N TRP A 37 7.53 1.05 -19.61
CA TRP A 37 8.91 0.61 -19.82
C TRP A 37 8.97 -0.63 -20.71
N TYR A 38 8.23 -1.69 -20.38
CA TYR A 38 8.23 -2.92 -21.20
C TYR A 38 7.60 -2.73 -22.58
N SER A 39 6.72 -1.74 -22.74
CA SER A 39 6.20 -1.37 -24.07
C SER A 39 7.28 -0.75 -24.96
N ARG A 40 8.29 -0.09 -24.37
CA ARG A 40 9.41 0.56 -25.09
C ARG A 40 10.65 -0.32 -25.18
N PHE A 41 10.93 -1.08 -24.13
CA PHE A 41 12.14 -1.89 -23.94
C PHE A 41 11.75 -3.32 -23.52
N PRO A 42 11.18 -4.12 -24.43
CA PRO A 42 10.58 -5.43 -24.10
C PRO A 42 11.57 -6.46 -23.57
N THR A 43 12.86 -6.32 -23.91
CA THR A 43 13.94 -7.24 -23.50
C THR A 43 14.76 -6.71 -22.33
N GLU A 44 14.52 -5.47 -21.88
CA GLU A 44 15.29 -4.86 -20.81
C GLU A 44 14.62 -5.01 -19.45
N ARG A 45 15.43 -5.18 -18.41
CA ARG A 45 14.92 -5.24 -17.04
C ARG A 45 14.45 -3.85 -16.61
N PHE A 46 13.25 -3.77 -16.04
CA PHE A 46 12.76 -2.55 -15.42
C PHE A 46 13.66 -2.11 -14.25
N ALA A 47 14.28 -0.93 -14.37
CA ALA A 47 15.28 -0.44 -13.42
C ALA A 47 14.73 -0.25 -11.99
N LYS A 48 13.43 0.07 -11.86
CA LYS A 48 12.78 0.30 -10.56
C LYS A 48 12.08 -0.94 -10.00
N ALA A 49 12.41 -2.14 -10.47
CA ALA A 49 11.83 -3.38 -9.96
C ALA A 49 12.02 -3.56 -8.43
N ASN A 50 13.18 -3.15 -7.90
CA ASN A 50 13.42 -3.19 -6.46
C ASN A 50 12.51 -2.23 -5.67
N ASN A 51 12.11 -1.09 -6.28
CA ASN A 51 11.19 -0.15 -5.65
C ASN A 51 9.79 -0.76 -5.51
N LEU A 52 9.34 -1.56 -6.50
CA LEU A 52 8.08 -2.30 -6.40
C LEU A 52 8.12 -3.31 -5.23
N ILE A 53 9.21 -4.08 -5.11
CA ILE A 53 9.39 -5.04 -4.02
C ILE A 53 9.34 -4.33 -2.66
N MET A 54 10.04 -3.19 -2.53
CA MET A 54 10.06 -2.42 -1.29
C MET A 54 8.67 -1.85 -0.94
N ILE A 55 7.92 -1.36 -1.94
CA ILE A 55 6.57 -0.84 -1.72
C ILE A 55 5.60 -1.95 -1.33
N ASP A 56 5.67 -3.13 -1.95
CA ASP A 56 4.83 -4.27 -1.57
C ASP A 56 5.14 -4.76 -0.14
N ALA A 57 6.42 -4.75 0.26
CA ALA A 57 6.82 -5.04 1.63
C ALA A 57 6.28 -4.00 2.62
N MET A 58 6.37 -2.70 2.28
CA MET A 58 5.86 -1.61 3.11
C MET A 58 4.34 -1.68 3.29
N LEU A 59 3.59 -2.01 2.23
CA LEU A 59 2.14 -2.25 2.34
C LEU A 59 1.83 -3.40 3.28
N SER A 60 2.56 -4.51 3.16
CA SER A 60 2.35 -5.69 4.02
C SER A 60 2.60 -5.37 5.50
N GLU A 61 3.61 -4.54 5.79
CA GLU A 61 3.89 -4.06 7.14
C GLU A 61 2.81 -3.11 7.66
N LEU A 62 2.38 -2.12 6.86
CA LEU A 62 1.32 -1.18 7.22
C LEU A 62 -0.01 -1.90 7.49
N ASP A 63 -0.40 -2.86 6.65
CA ASP A 63 -1.59 -3.67 6.85
C ASP A 63 -1.49 -4.51 8.13
N SER A 64 -0.33 -5.11 8.40
CA SER A 64 -0.10 -5.87 9.62
C SER A 64 -0.20 -4.99 10.86
N ASN A 65 0.33 -3.76 10.80
CA ASN A 65 0.26 -2.80 11.89
C ASN A 65 -1.18 -2.30 12.09
N TYR A 66 -1.92 -2.03 11.01
CA TYR A 66 -3.33 -1.67 11.07
C TYR A 66 -4.16 -2.76 11.74
N LYS A 67 -3.99 -4.03 11.33
CA LYS A 67 -4.68 -5.18 11.93
C LYS A 67 -4.35 -5.33 13.41
N ARG A 68 -3.09 -5.19 13.80
CA ARG A 68 -2.72 -5.24 15.22
C ARG A 68 -3.43 -4.16 16.02
N LEU A 69 -3.43 -2.90 15.56
CA LEU A 69 -4.15 -1.82 16.25
C LEU A 69 -5.64 -2.12 16.34
N TRP A 70 -6.22 -2.65 15.26
CA TRP A 70 -7.60 -3.08 15.23
C TRP A 70 -7.89 -4.17 16.26
N ASP A 71 -7.06 -5.21 16.34
CA ASP A 71 -7.24 -6.32 17.28
C ASP A 71 -7.16 -5.87 18.76
N PHE A 72 -6.54 -4.72 19.04
CA PHE A 72 -6.49 -4.12 20.38
C PHE A 72 -7.72 -3.27 20.72
N HIS A 73 -8.56 -2.90 19.75
CA HIS A 73 -9.72 -2.01 19.90
C HIS A 73 -11.05 -2.78 19.80
#